data_AF-A0A2D7F5S8-F1
#
_entry.id   AF-A0A2D7F5S8-F1
#
_cell.length_a   1.000
_cell.length_b   1.000
_cell.length_c   1.000
_cell.angle_alpha   90.00
_cell.angle_beta   90.00
_cell.angle_gamma   90.00
#
_symmetry.space_group_name_H-M   'P 1'
#
loop_
_entity.id
_entity.type
_entity.pdbx_description
1 polymer ?
#
loop_
_entity_poly.entity_id
_entity_poly.type
_entity_poly.pdbx_seq_one_letter_code
_entity_poly.pdbx_strand_id
1 'polypeptide(L)'
;MLGHVTDLGLDYSKLNVRGYQTSERLPYHTDYSDVVGLLCIRAAKSGGLSSIASSVSIYNELVDKHPDLARALSCPIPRTRWGEVPSGQKPWAMIPIFIMILIFMPSDNVVITTYV
;
A
#
# COMPACT_ATOMS: atom_id res chain seq x y z
N MET A 1 15.28 -1.87 -4.87
CA MET A 1 15.53 -2.52 -3.57
C MET A 1 15.21 -4.00 -3.71
N LEU A 2 15.91 -4.89 -2.99
CA LEU A 2 15.56 -6.30 -2.88
C LEU A 2 15.40 -6.66 -1.40
N GLY A 3 14.31 -7.32 -1.05
CA GLY A 3 13.99 -7.75 0.32
C GLY A 3 13.58 -9.21 0.37
N HIS A 4 13.77 -9.86 1.51
CA HIS A 4 13.30 -11.23 1.74
C HIS A 4 11.91 -11.20 2.37
N VAL A 5 10.96 -11.85 1.71
CA VAL A 5 9.64 -12.16 2.28
C VAL A 5 9.74 -13.59 2.81
N THR A 6 9.81 -13.72 4.13
CA THR A 6 10.01 -15.01 4.80
C THR A 6 9.49 -14.95 6.22
N ASP A 7 8.86 -16.04 6.66
CA ASP A 7 8.52 -16.19 8.07
C ASP A 7 9.81 -16.32 8.89
N LEU A 8 9.98 -15.40 9.85
CA LEU A 8 11.09 -15.38 10.81
C LEU A 8 10.61 -15.80 12.22
N GLY A 9 9.34 -16.21 12.36
CA GLY A 9 8.74 -16.55 13.65
C GLY A 9 8.48 -15.33 14.55
N LEU A 10 8.36 -14.14 13.97
CA LEU A 10 8.11 -12.91 14.72
C LEU A 10 6.61 -12.73 15.02
N ASP A 11 6.32 -12.05 16.13
CA ASP A 11 4.96 -11.74 16.57
C ASP A 11 4.43 -10.46 15.87
N TYR A 12 3.47 -10.62 14.96
CA TYR A 12 2.91 -9.51 14.18
C TYR A 12 2.17 -8.46 15.03
N SER A 13 1.84 -8.76 16.28
CA SER A 13 1.25 -7.77 17.21
C SER A 13 2.26 -6.73 17.72
N LYS A 14 3.57 -6.96 17.52
CA LYS A 14 4.62 -6.03 17.96
C LYS A 14 4.79 -4.89 16.95
N LEU A 15 4.91 -3.67 17.48
CA LEU A 15 4.96 -2.42 16.70
C LEU A 15 6.07 -2.35 15.63
N ASN A 16 7.16 -3.10 15.80
CA ASN A 16 8.32 -3.07 14.90
C ASN A 16 8.43 -4.31 14.02
N VAL A 17 7.46 -5.22 14.07
CA VAL A 17 7.44 -6.42 13.22
C VAL A 17 6.71 -6.10 11.93
N ARG A 18 7.38 -6.34 10.80
CA ARG A 18 6.78 -6.20 9.48
C ARG A 18 6.08 -7.49 9.11
N GLY A 19 4.93 -7.37 8.44
CA GLY A 19 4.14 -8.55 8.07
C GLY A 19 4.89 -9.54 7.17
N TYR A 20 5.82 -9.06 6.32
CA TYR A 20 6.67 -9.92 5.48
C TYR A 20 7.63 -10.82 6.27
N GLN A 21 7.74 -10.64 7.59
CA GLN A 21 8.58 -11.41 8.51
C GLN A 21 7.79 -12.51 9.26
N THR A 22 6.53 -12.74 8.89
CA THR A 22 5.60 -13.62 9.62
C THR A 22 4.79 -14.48 8.65
N SER A 23 4.10 -15.50 9.15
CA SER A 23 3.12 -16.31 8.39
C SER A 23 1.68 -15.80 8.51
N GLU A 24 1.46 -14.65 9.16
CA GLU A 24 0.14 -14.06 9.34
C GLU A 24 -0.44 -13.49 8.04
N ARG A 25 -1.78 -13.36 7.99
CA ARG A 25 -2.44 -12.72 6.84
C ARG A 25 -2.06 -11.25 6.76
N LEU A 26 -1.36 -10.89 5.69
CA LEU A 26 -1.02 -9.51 5.38
C LEU A 26 -2.25 -8.77 4.81
N PRO A 27 -2.72 -7.67 5.42
CA PRO A 27 -3.77 -6.84 4.85
C PRO A 27 -3.36 -6.21 3.52
N TYR A 28 -4.33 -5.80 2.72
CA TYR A 28 -4.05 -5.05 1.49
C TYR A 28 -3.28 -3.76 1.82
N HIS A 29 -2.21 -3.52 1.08
CA HIS A 29 -1.35 -2.35 1.17
C HIS A 29 -0.72 -2.11 -0.21
N THR A 30 -0.05 -0.97 -0.36
CA THR A 30 0.94 -0.81 -1.43
C THR A 30 2.29 -0.47 -0.84
N ASP A 31 3.32 -0.69 -1.63
CA ASP A 31 4.68 -0.28 -1.31
C ASP A 31 4.98 1.07 -1.95
N TYR A 32 5.91 1.82 -1.36
CA TYR A 32 6.45 3.05 -1.93
C TYR A 32 7.34 2.74 -3.16
N SER A 33 6.71 2.38 -4.27
CA SER A 33 7.37 2.04 -5.54
C SER A 33 6.39 2.12 -6.70
N ASP A 34 6.90 2.32 -7.92
CA ASP A 34 6.07 2.30 -9.14
C ASP A 34 5.78 0.86 -9.62
N VAL A 35 6.68 -0.08 -9.33
CA VAL A 35 6.56 -1.50 -9.71
C VAL A 35 7.08 -2.38 -8.58
N VAL A 36 6.28 -3.37 -8.18
CA VAL A 36 6.67 -4.45 -7.25
C VAL A 36 6.73 -5.77 -8.01
N GLY A 37 7.81 -6.54 -7.80
CA GLY A 37 7.96 -7.89 -8.31
C GLY A 37 8.16 -8.89 -7.18
N LEU A 38 7.49 -10.04 -7.27
CA LEU A 38 7.64 -11.15 -6.32
C LEU A 38 8.19 -12.38 -7.04
N LEU A 39 9.31 -12.90 -6.55
CA LEU A 39 9.92 -14.14 -7.03
C LEU A 39 9.83 -15.22 -5.94
N CYS A 40 9.04 -16.26 -6.20
CA CYS A 40 8.92 -17.39 -5.29
C CYS A 40 10.11 -18.33 -5.45
N ILE A 41 11.04 -18.30 -4.49
CA ILE A 41 12.19 -19.21 -4.44
C ILE A 41 11.78 -20.60 -3.92
N ARG A 42 10.83 -20.65 -2.97
CA ARG A 42 10.31 -21.89 -2.39
C ARG A 42 8.82 -21.71 -2.09
N ALA A 43 7.99 -22.56 -2.70
CA ALA A 43 6.56 -22.58 -2.40
C ALA A 43 6.29 -23.04 -0.95
N ALA A 44 5.25 -22.49 -0.33
CA ALA A 44 4.82 -22.92 0.99
C ALA A 44 4.28 -24.35 0.94
N LYS A 45 4.43 -25.10 2.05
CA LYS A 45 3.85 -26.45 2.18
C LYS A 45 2.32 -26.43 2.10
N SER A 46 1.72 -25.38 2.65
CA SER A 46 0.29 -25.08 2.60
C SER A 46 0.09 -23.58 2.82
N GLY A 47 -0.95 -22.99 2.23
CA GLY A 47 -1.17 -21.54 2.29
C GLY A 47 -0.22 -20.78 1.36
N GLY A 48 0.24 -19.60 1.78
CA GLY A 48 1.14 -18.75 0.98
C GLY A 48 0.49 -18.16 -0.28
N LEU A 49 -0.84 -18.10 -0.32
CA LEU A 49 -1.57 -17.53 -1.45
C LEU A 49 -1.39 -16.01 -1.47
N SER A 50 -1.10 -15.49 -2.66
CA SER A 50 -1.09 -14.06 -2.92
C SER A 50 -2.44 -13.62 -3.48
N SER A 51 -2.88 -12.42 -3.11
CA SER A 51 -4.05 -11.78 -3.70
C SER A 51 -3.70 -10.34 -4.05
N ILE A 52 -4.18 -9.89 -5.20
CA ILE A 52 -4.01 -8.52 -5.67
C ILE A 52 -5.39 -7.90 -5.92
N ALA A 53 -5.51 -6.60 -5.68
CA ALA A 53 -6.70 -5.83 -5.95
C ALA A 53 -6.32 -4.56 -6.70
N SER A 54 -7.15 -4.15 -7.66
CA SER A 54 -6.96 -2.94 -8.44
C SER A 54 -7.43 -1.73 -7.64
N SER A 55 -6.51 -0.85 -7.24
CA SER A 55 -6.85 0.41 -6.57
C SER A 55 -7.70 1.32 -7.45
N VAL A 56 -7.47 1.29 -8.77
CA VAL A 56 -8.26 2.05 -9.76
C VAL A 56 -9.71 1.55 -9.79
N SER A 57 -9.92 0.24 -9.80
CA SER A 57 -11.27 -0.33 -9.79
C SER A 57 -12.00 0.00 -8.49
N ILE A 58 -11.31 -0.06 -7.34
CA ILE A 58 -11.87 0.33 -6.04
C ILE A 58 -12.25 1.81 -6.04
N TYR A 59 -11.39 2.69 -6.56
CA TYR A 59 -11.69 4.12 -6.62
C TYR A 59 -12.89 4.42 -7.53
N ASN A 60 -12.95 3.82 -8.72
CA ASN A 60 -14.07 4.03 -9.63
C ASN A 60 -15.40 3.60 -9.02
N GLU A 61 -15.40 2.45 -8.32
CA GLU A 61 -16.57 1.97 -7.59
C GLU A 61 -16.98 2.94 -6.47
N LEU A 62 -16.01 3.51 -5.74
CA LEU A 62 -16.28 4.53 -4.73
C LEU A 62 -16.84 5.82 -5.35
N VAL A 63 -16.32 6.27 -6.50
CA VAL A 63 -16.85 7.45 -7.18
C VAL A 63 -18.30 7.25 -7.61
N ASP A 64 -18.63 6.06 -8.14
CA ASP A 64 -19.97 5.73 -8.60
C ASP A 64 -20.96 5.58 -7.44
N LYS A 65 -20.59 4.81 -6.40
CA LYS A 65 -21.52 4.39 -5.35
C LYS A 65 -21.46 5.23 -4.06
N HIS A 66 -20.28 5.78 -3.75
CA HIS A 66 -20.00 6.49 -2.49
C HIS A 66 -19.08 7.71 -2.71
N PRO A 67 -19.48 8.69 -3.54
CA PRO A 67 -18.62 9.81 -3.95
C PRO A 67 -18.14 10.69 -2.78
N ASP A 68 -18.87 10.67 -1.66
CA ASP A 68 -18.45 11.30 -0.41
C ASP A 68 -17.24 10.63 0.22
N LEU A 69 -17.22 9.29 0.26
CA LEU A 69 -16.07 8.51 0.72
C LEU A 69 -14.88 8.66 -0.23
N ALA A 70 -15.11 8.65 -1.54
CA ALA A 70 -14.05 8.89 -2.53
C ALA A 70 -13.33 10.22 -2.22
N ARG A 71 -14.10 11.30 -2.00
CA ARG A 71 -13.56 12.62 -1.64
C ARG A 71 -12.83 12.62 -0.30
N ALA A 72 -13.40 11.99 0.72
CA ALA A 72 -12.78 11.92 2.04
C ALA A 72 -11.43 11.18 2.00
N LEU A 73 -11.36 10.09 1.23
CA LEU A 73 -10.14 9.29 1.05
C LEU A 73 -9.09 9.96 0.14
N SER A 74 -9.48 10.99 -0.62
CA SER A 74 -8.57 11.88 -1.34
C SER A 74 -8.06 13.05 -0.50
N CYS A 75 -8.56 13.26 0.72
CA CYS A 75 -8.02 14.24 1.65
C CYS A 75 -6.81 13.66 2.42
N PRO A 76 -5.82 14.50 2.80
CA PRO A 76 -4.66 14.02 3.55
C PRO A 76 -5.05 13.41 4.90
N ILE A 77 -4.55 12.20 5.19
CA ILE A 77 -4.69 11.53 6.48
C ILE A 77 -3.31 11.26 7.10
N PRO A 78 -3.18 11.23 8.44
CA PRO A 78 -1.90 10.94 9.07
C PRO A 78 -1.52 9.46 8.86
N ARG A 79 -0.36 9.23 8.26
CA ARG A 79 0.27 7.91 8.10
C ARG A 79 1.58 7.85 8.86
N THR A 80 1.74 6.82 9.68
CA THR A 80 2.96 6.59 10.46
C THR A 80 4.16 6.33 9.53
N ARG A 81 5.33 6.83 9.91
CA ARG A 81 6.63 6.48 9.29
C ARG A 81 7.24 5.21 9.87
N TRP A 82 6.54 4.55 10.78
CA TRP A 82 6.97 3.29 11.39
C TRP A 82 8.41 3.32 11.91
N GLY A 83 8.78 4.39 12.62
CA GLY A 83 10.12 4.57 13.18
C GLY A 83 11.17 5.12 12.20
N GLU A 84 10.91 5.12 10.90
CA GLU A 84 11.80 5.66 9.86
C GLU A 84 11.59 7.18 9.73
N VAL A 85 11.88 7.91 10.81
CA VAL A 85 11.65 9.36 10.90
C VAL A 85 12.91 10.12 10.48
N PRO A 86 12.91 10.84 9.35
CA PRO A 86 14.06 11.67 8.97
C PRO A 86 14.28 12.80 9.98
N SER A 87 15.51 13.29 10.06
CA SER A 87 15.85 14.43 10.92
C SER A 87 14.94 15.63 10.64
N GLY A 88 14.38 16.22 11.69
CA GLY A 88 13.47 17.37 11.61
C GLY A 88 12.05 17.06 11.12
N GLN A 89 11.71 15.80 10.85
CA GLN A 89 10.36 15.42 10.40
C GLN A 89 9.49 14.90 11.54
N LYS A 90 8.17 14.97 11.35
CA LYS A 90 7.20 14.33 12.25
C LYS A 90 7.22 12.81 12.07
N PRO A 91 6.85 12.03 13.11
CA PRO A 91 6.77 10.57 13.01
C PRO A 91 5.62 10.06 12.13
N TRP A 92 4.83 10.97 11.57
CA TRP A 92 3.81 10.71 10.56
C TRP A 92 3.93 11.71 9.40
N ALA A 93 3.35 11.35 8.26
CA ALA A 93 3.16 12.22 7.10
C ALA A 93 1.67 12.31 6.76
N MET A 94 1.22 13.46 6.27
CA MET A 94 -0.16 13.66 5.84
C MET A 94 -0.27 13.28 4.36
N ILE A 95 -0.81 12.09 4.08
CA ILE A 95 -0.85 11.50 2.74
C ILE A 95 -2.27 10.95 2.54
N PRO A 96 -2.98 11.30 1.46
CA PRO A 96 -4.30 10.73 1.19
C PRO A 96 -4.20 9.23 0.87
N ILE A 97 -5.34 8.53 0.85
CA ILE A 97 -5.38 7.15 0.35
C ILE A 97 -5.32 7.16 -1.18
N PHE A 98 -6.11 8.03 -1.82
CA PHE A 98 -6.09 8.21 -3.27
C PHE A 98 -5.46 9.55 -3.63
N ILE A 99 -4.28 9.50 -4.26
CA ILE A 99 -3.65 10.68 -4.85
C ILE A 99 -4.13 10.79 -6.30
N MET A 100 -4.62 11.97 -6.67
CA MET A 100 -4.96 12.27 -8.06
C MET A 100 -3.86 13.14 -8.63
N ILE A 101 -2.93 12.54 -9.37
CA ILE A 101 -1.94 13.29 -10.13
C ILE A 101 -2.53 13.58 -11.49
N LEU A 102 -2.76 14.87 -11.77
CA LEU A 102 -3.05 15.32 -13.13
C LEU A 102 -1.77 15.19 -13.95
N ILE A 103 -1.55 14.00 -14.52
CA ILE A 103 -0.59 13.82 -15.60
C ILE A 103 -1.34 14.19 -16.87
N PHE A 104 -0.99 15.31 -17.50
CA PHE A 104 -1.45 15.63 -18.84
C PHE A 104 -0.88 14.58 -19.81
N MET A 105 -1.65 13.50 -20.04
CA MET A 105 -1.41 12.61 -21.14
C MET A 105 -2.03 13.21 -22.41
N PRO A 106 -1.50 12.95 -23.62
CA PRO A 106 -2.04 13.46 -24.90
C PRO A 106 -3.48 13.01 -25.23
N SER A 107 -4.07 12.16 -24.40
CA SER A 107 -5.44 11.68 -24.42
C SER A 107 -6.05 12.03 -23.07
N ASP A 108 -7.32 12.46 -23.01
CA ASP A 108 -8.08 12.92 -21.82
C ASP A 108 -8.22 11.91 -20.65
N ASN A 109 -7.31 10.95 -20.53
CA ASN A 109 -7.24 9.95 -19.50
C ASN A 109 -6.49 10.50 -18.29
N VAL A 110 -7.22 10.66 -17.18
CA VAL A 110 -6.63 10.91 -15.86
C VAL A 110 -6.08 9.60 -15.31
N VAL A 111 -4.77 9.52 -15.08
CA VAL A 111 -4.17 8.40 -14.37
C VAL A 111 -4.30 8.67 -12.87
N ILE A 112 -5.09 7.85 -12.18
CA ILE A 112 -5.10 7.84 -10.72
C ILE A 112 -3.91 7.00 -10.27
N THR A 113 -2.80 7.65 -9.95
CA THR A 113 -1.65 6.99 -9.33
C THR A 113 -1.88 6.92 -7.83
N THR A 114 -2.19 5.73 -7.33
CA THR A 114 -2.29 5.51 -5.89
C THR A 114 -0.89 5.16 -5.36
N TYR A 115 -0.23 6.10 -4.68
CA TYR A 115 0.77 5.70 -3.67
C TYR A 115 -0.01 5.48 -2.37
N VAL A 116 -0.32 4.22 -2.03
CA VAL A 116 -0.79 3.86 -0.68
C VAL A 116 0.41 3.68 0.23
#